data_AF-A0A6B1HZ58-F1
#
_entry.id   AF-A0A6B1HZ58-F1
#
_cell.length_a   1.000
_cell.length_b   1.000
_cell.length_c   1.000
_cell.angle_alpha   90.00
_cell.angle_beta   90.00
_cell.angle_gamma   90.00
#
_symmetry.space_group_name_H-M   'P 1'
#
loop_
_entity.id
_entity.type
_entity.pdbx_description
1 polymer ?
#
loop_
_entity_poly.entity_id
_entity_poly.type
_entity_poly.pdbx_seq_one_letter_code
_entity_poly.pdbx_strand_id
1 'polypeptide(L)'
;MNQLTLSGFDEELAGRIRHLANQEGLSLSQAALRLLRLGAGLDQPKDTDGTVGSSLDHLIGTWTAEEATEMNNALKDFEQIDESMWK
;
A
#
# COMPACT_ATOMS: atom_id res chain seq x y z
N MET A 1 5.46 26.41 8.83
CA MET A 1 6.80 25.89 8.51
C MET A 1 7.57 25.77 9.80
N ASN A 2 7.80 24.55 10.28
CA ASN A 2 8.77 24.26 11.33
C ASN A 2 9.82 23.35 10.72
N GLN A 3 11.07 23.82 10.64
CA GLN A 3 12.18 23.02 10.16
C GLN A 3 12.90 22.41 11.36
N LEU A 4 12.96 21.09 11.39
CA LEU A 4 13.69 20.33 12.39
C LEU A 4 14.87 19.64 11.72
N THR A 5 16.09 19.90 12.19
CA THR A 5 17.30 19.20 11.72
C THR A 5 17.56 18.02 12.66
N LEU A 6 17.55 16.81 12.11
CA LEU A 6 17.83 15.59 12.85
C LEU A 6 19.33 15.25 12.74
N SER A 7 19.94 14.89 13.87
CA SER A 7 21.34 14.41 13.96
C SER A 7 21.34 12.99 14.54
N GLY A 8 22.39 12.21 14.29
CA GLY A 8 22.51 10.84 14.83
C GLY A 8 21.84 9.75 13.99
N PHE A 9 21.75 9.94 12.68
CA PHE A 9 21.35 8.89 11.75
C PHE A 9 22.46 7.83 11.64
N ASP A 10 22.18 6.61 12.06
CA ASP A 10 23.01 5.45 11.71
C ASP A 10 22.69 4.97 10.28
N GLU A 11 23.55 4.08 9.76
CA GLU A 11 23.37 3.53 8.42
C GLU A 11 22.09 2.69 8.29
N GLU A 12 21.65 2.05 9.38
CA GLU A 12 20.45 1.23 9.40
C GLU A 12 19.20 2.09 9.19
N LEU A 13 19.05 3.17 9.95
CA LEU A 13 17.93 4.10 9.84
C LEU A 13 17.92 4.80 8.49
N ALA A 14 19.09 5.20 7.98
CA ALA A 14 19.23 5.77 6.64
C ALA A 14 18.81 4.77 5.56
N GLY A 15 19.20 3.49 5.72
CA GLY A 15 18.80 2.39 4.83
C GLY A 15 17.29 2.19 4.81
N ARG A 16 16.66 2.16 5.98
CA ARG A 16 15.20 2.00 6.12
C ARG A 16 14.41 3.13 5.49
N ILE A 17 14.86 4.37 5.65
CA ILE A 17 14.20 5.53 5.01
C ILE A 17 14.32 5.48 3.49
N ARG A 18 15.50 5.13 2.95
CA ARG A 18 15.66 4.96 1.49
C ARG A 18 14.79 3.82 0.96
N HIS A 19 14.70 2.72 1.70
CA HIS A 19 13.86 1.59 1.31
C HIS A 19 12.40 2.00 1.19
N LEU A 20 11.84 2.66 2.21
CA LEU A 20 10.47 3.17 2.19
C LEU A 20 10.25 4.18 1.06
N ALA A 21 11.19 5.11 0.87
CA ALA A 21 11.14 6.10 -0.20
C ALA A 21 11.04 5.45 -1.58
N ASN A 22 11.83 4.40 -1.83
CA ASN A 22 11.80 3.67 -3.10
C ASN A 22 10.53 2.84 -3.26
N GLN A 23 10.06 2.17 -2.21
CA GLN A 23 8.86 1.35 -2.25
C GLN A 23 7.60 2.15 -2.53
N GLU A 24 7.47 3.33 -1.91
CA GLU A 24 6.26 4.17 -2.00
C GLU A 24 6.42 5.35 -2.99
N GLY A 25 7.57 5.49 -3.68
CA GLY A 25 7.82 6.60 -4.61
C GLY A 25 7.89 7.98 -3.94
N LEU A 26 8.37 8.04 -2.70
CA LEU A 26 8.44 9.26 -1.89
C LEU A 26 9.83 9.90 -1.93
N SER A 27 9.91 11.21 -1.67
CA SER A 27 11.19 11.83 -1.31
C SER A 27 11.67 11.35 0.08
N LEU A 28 12.97 11.43 0.36
CA LEU A 28 13.53 11.03 1.66
C LEU A 28 12.89 11.78 2.83
N SER A 29 12.62 13.08 2.66
CA SER A 29 11.95 13.89 3.68
C SER A 29 10.52 13.44 3.94
N GLN A 30 9.78 13.08 2.88
CA GLN A 30 8.42 12.54 3.01
C GLN A 30 8.43 11.17 3.70
N ALA A 31 9.34 10.27 3.31
CA ALA A 31 9.50 8.97 3.95
C ALA A 31 9.88 9.10 5.44
N ALA A 32 10.81 10.00 5.78
CA ALA A 32 11.19 10.27 7.17
C ALA A 32 10.00 10.82 7.99
N LEU A 33 9.25 11.78 7.44
CA LEU A 33 8.06 12.31 8.10
C LEU A 33 7.00 11.23 8.32
N ARG A 34 6.79 10.34 7.35
CA ARG A 34 5.84 9.23 7.46
C ARG A 34 6.22 8.25 8.58
N LEU A 35 7.49 7.87 8.68
CA LEU A 35 7.98 7.03 9.78
C LEU A 35 7.85 7.73 11.15
N LEU A 36 8.12 9.04 11.21
CA LEU A 36 7.93 9.82 12.45
C LEU A 36 6.46 9.88 12.86
N ARG A 37 5.55 10.08 11.90
CA ARG A 37 4.10 10.10 12.16
C ARG A 37 3.59 8.72 12.59
N LEU A 38 4.08 7.64 11.99
CA LEU A 38 3.80 6.26 12.41
C LEU A 38 4.29 6.00 13.84
N GLY A 39 5.54 6.34 14.15
CA GLY A 39 6.12 6.17 15.48
C GLY A 39 5.46 7.04 16.55
N ALA A 40 4.90 8.19 16.16
CA ALA A 40 4.11 9.05 17.03
C ALA A 40 2.63 8.63 17.13
N GLY A 41 2.21 7.55 16.46
CA GLY A 41 0.81 7.08 16.44
C GLY A 41 -0.15 7.99 15.67
N LEU A 42 0.35 8.95 14.89
CA LEU A 42 -0.45 9.92 14.13
C LEU A 42 -0.93 9.39 12.78
N ASP A 43 -0.19 8.45 12.21
CA ASP A 43 -0.51 7.76 10.96
C ASP A 43 -0.67 6.26 11.17
N GLN A 44 -0.91 5.82 12.42
CA GLN A 44 -1.30 4.44 12.66
C GLN A 44 -2.49 4.16 11.75
N PRO A 45 -2.44 3.17 10.84
CA PRO A 45 -3.64 2.75 10.14
C PRO A 45 -4.63 2.53 11.28
N LYS A 46 -5.75 3.26 11.28
CA LYS A 46 -6.81 3.05 12.25
C LYS A 46 -6.95 1.55 12.28
N ASP A 47 -6.57 0.93 13.40
CA ASP A 47 -6.75 -0.50 13.56
C ASP A 47 -8.16 -0.72 13.10
N THR A 48 -8.29 -1.52 12.06
CA THR A 48 -9.58 -1.84 11.48
C THR A 48 -10.32 -2.64 12.53
N ASP A 49 -10.87 -1.96 13.54
CA ASP A 49 -11.56 -2.43 14.74
C ASP A 49 -11.28 -3.90 15.11
N GLY A 50 -10.01 -4.35 15.19
CA GLY A 50 -9.65 -5.76 15.40
C GLY A 50 -10.47 -6.79 14.60
N THR A 51 -11.13 -6.39 13.53
CA THR A 51 -12.18 -7.17 12.87
C THR A 51 -11.48 -8.04 11.85
N VAL A 52 -11.52 -9.34 12.05
CA VAL A 52 -10.94 -10.28 11.10
C VAL A 52 -11.60 -10.06 9.73
N GLY A 53 -10.80 -9.70 8.72
CA GLY A 53 -11.25 -9.57 7.33
C GLY A 53 -11.19 -8.16 6.73
N SER A 54 -10.89 -7.12 7.50
CA SER A 54 -10.91 -5.71 7.06
C SER A 54 -9.65 -5.23 6.34
N SER A 55 -8.61 -6.06 6.22
CA SER A 55 -7.33 -5.67 5.59
C SER A 55 -7.47 -5.30 4.12
N LEU A 56 -8.56 -5.73 3.47
CA LEU A 56 -8.82 -5.50 2.04
C LEU A 56 -9.95 -4.49 1.79
N ASP A 57 -10.54 -3.89 2.83
CA ASP A 57 -11.70 -3.00 2.68
C ASP A 57 -11.40 -1.79 1.78
N HIS A 58 -10.15 -1.33 1.81
CA HIS A 58 -9.68 -0.22 0.98
C HIS A 58 -9.68 -0.54 -0.54
N LEU A 59 -9.86 -1.80 -0.94
CA LEU A 59 -9.98 -2.23 -2.34
C LEU A 59 -11.45 -2.35 -2.79
N ILE A 60 -12.41 -2.25 -1.88
CA ILE A 60 -13.83 -2.43 -2.19
C ILE A 60 -14.35 -1.18 -2.89
N GLY A 61 -14.88 -1.35 -4.10
CA GLY A 61 -15.53 -0.27 -4.86
C GLY A 61 -14.57 0.77 -5.42
N THR A 62 -13.27 0.45 -5.57
CA THR A 62 -12.26 1.39 -6.07
C THR A 62 -12.20 1.50 -7.58
N TRP A 63 -12.78 0.55 -8.32
CA TRP A 63 -12.71 0.54 -9.78
C TRP A 63 -13.76 1.46 -10.41
N THR A 64 -13.31 2.18 -11.42
CA THR A 64 -14.17 2.85 -12.39
C THR A 64 -14.88 1.83 -13.29
N ALA A 65 -15.93 2.28 -13.98
CA ALA A 65 -16.66 1.42 -14.92
C ALA A 65 -15.78 0.98 -16.10
N GLU A 66 -14.88 1.86 -16.53
CA GLU A 66 -13.89 1.61 -17.58
C GLU A 66 -12.90 0.52 -17.15
N GLU A 67 -12.31 0.63 -15.96
CA GLU A 67 -11.38 -0.37 -15.41
C GLU A 67 -12.04 -1.74 -15.24
N ALA A 68 -13.29 -1.77 -14.78
CA ALA A 68 -14.06 -3.02 -14.69
C ALA A 68 -14.32 -3.65 -16.06
N THR A 69 -14.62 -2.84 -17.07
CA THR A 69 -14.85 -3.32 -18.44
C THR A 69 -13.57 -3.87 -19.07
N GLU A 70 -12.44 -3.19 -18.88
CA GLU A 70 -11.13 -3.64 -19.34
C GLU A 70 -10.75 -4.98 -18.72
N MET A 71 -10.89 -5.12 -17.40
CA MET A 71 -10.60 -6.38 -16.72
C MET A 71 -11.50 -7.53 -17.21
N ASN A 72 -12.81 -7.32 -17.33
CA ASN A 72 -13.73 -8.35 -17.80
C ASN A 72 -13.37 -8.83 -19.22
N ASN A 73 -12.96 -7.91 -20.10
CA ASN A 73 -12.51 -8.27 -21.44
C ASN A 73 -11.22 -9.11 -21.40
N ALA A 74 -10.29 -8.78 -20.50
CA ALA A 74 -9.04 -9.53 -20.33
C ALA A 74 -9.26 -10.93 -19.72
N LEU A 75 -10.27 -11.09 -18.86
CA LEU A 75 -10.58 -12.36 -18.19
C LEU A 75 -11.44 -13.31 -19.02
N LYS A 76 -12.08 -12.82 -20.08
CA LYS A 76 -13.08 -13.55 -20.88
C LYS A 76 -12.63 -14.95 -21.34
N ASP A 77 -11.36 -15.09 -21.71
CA ASP A 77 -10.83 -16.37 -22.19
C ASP A 77 -10.58 -17.39 -21.06
N PHE A 78 -10.44 -16.90 -19.82
CA PHE A 78 -10.22 -17.73 -18.62
C PHE A 78 -11.51 -18.17 -17.95
N GLU A 79 -12.66 -17.60 -18.33
CA GLU A 79 -13.98 -17.98 -17.81
C GLU A 79 -14.60 -19.18 -18.55
N GLN A 80 -13.92 -19.71 -19.57
CA GLN A 80 -14.34 -20.93 -20.25
C GLN A 80 -14.05 -22.15 -19.37
N ILE A 81 -15.09 -22.93 -19.11
CA ILE A 81 -14.96 -24.22 -18.42
C ILE A 81 -14.25 -25.19 -19.36
N ASP A 82 -13.05 -25.62 -18.97
CA ASP A 82 -12.38 -26.74 -19.61
C ASP A 82 -12.99 -28.05 -19.08
N GLU A 83 -13.86 -28.66 -19.87
CA GLU A 83 -14.50 -29.94 -19.53
C GLU A 83 -13.50 -31.07 -19.26
N SER A 84 -12.27 -30.97 -19.77
CA SER A 84 -11.21 -31.96 -19.51
C SER A 84 -10.63 -31.87 -18.10
N MET A 85 -10.75 -30.70 -17.44
CA MET A 85 -10.30 -30.44 -16.07
C MET A 85 -11.35 -30.82 -15.01
N TRP A 86 -12.57 -31.19 -15.41
CA TRP A 86 -13.69 -31.55 -14.52
C TRP A 86 -14.05 -33.05 -14.51
N LYS A 87 -13.20 -33.91 -15.07
CA LYS A 87 -13.36 -35.37 -15.04
C LYS A 87 -12.64 -36.04 -13.87
#